data_AF-A0A8S8ZC56-F1
#
_entry.id   AF-A0A8S8ZC56-F1
#
_cell.length_a   1.000
_cell.length_b   1.000
_cell.length_c   1.000
_cell.angle_alpha   90.00
_cell.angle_beta   90.00
_cell.angle_gamma   90.00
#
_symmetry.space_group_name_H-M   'P 1'
#
loop_
_entity.id
_entity.type
_entity.pdbx_description
1 polymer ?
#
loop_
_entity_poly.entity_id
_entity_poly.type
_entity_poly.pdbx_seq_one_letter_code
_entity_poly.pdbx_strand_id
1 'polypeptide(L)'
;MPEKDDVSKIHDKYTLSLINPSSHYISLAASIAIAGLIGAFTASTYLGSTELIFPTLAVIAALVGTQFLDILFAKHREYSKSLHVSLFGNGLFFVSTLIGYGAMGLFEKDGLDLFYVTMGMVVFASFRIGIFTTILGASLKKAWAVAFIQPMAMYLVLVPSDMWISSLTNPWIILFGGAFLGLATAWSYLTDKAGRPGLRSTHELIQAYVTSMSRKDPAPLEEIIEKSSTESTVSTSQLKFQSTDKDNDFRIVLPDIHPGPFHPIGGSNITGLIYKEMDSTAMVMHSISNHDLNLPTQKEVQNYLQSLQESKSKQNGAVCTEPVSVTMNKARASGLLFDRTALLFLSLSPHGMEDLPPNVRSEIEQFAENRNFEQVLIVDTHNAMGKKDFKRRFRRFAFGSKIYT
;
A
#
# COMPACT_ATOMS: atom_id res chain seq x y z
N MET A 1 -9.74 27.35 -29.13
CA MET A 1 -9.56 27.01 -27.71
C MET A 1 -8.07 26.86 -27.47
N PRO A 2 -7.49 27.45 -26.41
CA PRO A 2 -6.07 27.29 -26.15
C PRO A 2 -5.78 25.82 -25.80
N GLU A 3 -4.68 25.31 -26.33
CA GLU A 3 -4.21 23.97 -26.10
C GLU A 3 -3.86 23.81 -24.61
N LYS A 4 -4.53 22.90 -23.90
CA LYS A 4 -4.22 22.62 -22.49
C LYS A 4 -2.78 22.15 -22.35
N ASP A 5 -2.04 22.69 -21.39
CA ASP A 5 -0.68 22.25 -21.06
C ASP A 5 -0.68 20.77 -20.62
N ASP A 6 0.45 20.09 -20.80
CA ASP A 6 0.60 18.67 -20.52
C ASP A 6 0.37 18.31 -19.03
N VAL A 7 0.68 19.21 -18.10
CA VAL A 7 0.37 19.05 -16.67
C VAL A 7 -1.14 19.05 -16.44
N SER A 8 -1.84 19.99 -17.08
CA SER A 8 -3.31 20.09 -17.05
C SER A 8 -3.97 18.83 -17.63
N LYS A 9 -3.44 18.28 -18.73
CA LYS A 9 -3.91 17.02 -19.34
C LYS A 9 -3.68 15.80 -18.44
N ILE A 10 -2.59 15.79 -17.66
CA ILE A 10 -2.32 14.74 -16.67
C ILE A 10 -3.35 14.81 -15.55
N HIS A 11 -3.62 15.99 -14.98
CA HIS A 11 -4.62 16.17 -13.92
C HIS A 11 -6.04 15.78 -14.36
N ASP A 12 -6.45 16.13 -15.57
CA ASP A 12 -7.76 15.77 -16.13
C ASP A 12 -7.90 14.25 -16.39
N LYS A 13 -6.78 13.57 -16.70
CA LYS A 13 -6.76 12.12 -16.93
C LYS A 13 -6.95 11.32 -15.63
N TYR A 14 -6.58 11.91 -14.49
CA TYR A 14 -6.71 11.29 -13.17
C TYR A 14 -7.94 11.77 -12.38
N THR A 15 -8.78 12.68 -12.91
CA THR A 15 -9.96 13.16 -12.18
C THR A 15 -10.99 12.06 -11.95
N LEU A 16 -11.11 11.09 -12.88
CA LEU A 16 -11.93 9.89 -12.68
C LEU A 16 -11.34 8.94 -11.62
N SER A 17 -10.03 8.99 -11.36
CA SER A 17 -9.42 8.25 -10.24
C SER A 17 -9.70 8.89 -8.87
N LEU A 18 -10.23 10.13 -8.85
CA LEU A 18 -10.73 10.80 -7.64
C LEU A 18 -12.17 10.42 -7.30
N ILE A 19 -12.94 9.81 -8.23
CA ILE A 19 -14.19 9.10 -7.88
C ILE A 19 -13.77 7.82 -7.18
N ASN A 20 -13.46 7.95 -5.90
CA ASN A 20 -12.84 6.89 -5.15
C ASN A 20 -13.93 6.00 -4.53
N PRO A 21 -14.06 4.72 -4.95
CA PRO A 21 -14.87 3.74 -4.22
C PRO A 21 -14.38 3.52 -2.77
N SER A 22 -13.30 4.18 -2.33
CA SER A 22 -12.86 4.21 -0.93
C SER A 22 -13.70 5.09 0.01
N SER A 23 -14.61 5.93 -0.51
CA SER A 23 -15.46 6.77 0.35
C SER A 23 -16.38 5.91 1.20
N HIS A 24 -16.24 6.02 2.51
CA HIS A 24 -17.01 5.24 3.46
C HIS A 24 -18.52 5.52 3.38
N TYR A 25 -18.92 6.74 2.96
CA TYR A 25 -20.33 7.06 2.68
C TYR A 25 -20.88 6.28 1.48
N ILE A 26 -20.09 6.09 0.43
CA ILE A 26 -20.48 5.28 -0.73
C ILE A 26 -20.65 3.82 -0.29
N SER A 27 -19.74 3.31 0.54
CA SER A 27 -19.83 1.94 1.05
C SER A 27 -21.05 1.72 1.93
N LEU A 28 -21.40 2.69 2.78
CA LEU A 28 -22.61 2.64 3.57
C LEU A 28 -23.86 2.66 2.69
N ALA A 29 -23.96 3.61 1.75
CA ALA A 29 -25.10 3.71 0.84
C ALA A 29 -25.29 2.46 -0.01
N ALA A 30 -24.21 1.92 -0.57
CA ALA A 30 -24.24 0.68 -1.33
C ALA A 30 -24.61 -0.53 -0.45
N SER A 31 -24.12 -0.60 0.79
CA SER A 31 -24.50 -1.65 1.75
C SER A 31 -26.00 -1.61 2.07
N ILE A 32 -26.57 -0.41 2.29
CA ILE A 32 -28.00 -0.21 2.53
C ILE A 32 -28.82 -0.64 1.31
N ALA A 33 -28.41 -0.24 0.11
CA ALA A 33 -29.09 -0.64 -1.13
C ALA A 33 -29.07 -2.16 -1.32
N ILE A 34 -27.92 -2.80 -1.13
CA ILE A 34 -27.76 -4.26 -1.24
C ILE A 34 -28.62 -4.98 -0.20
N ALA A 35 -28.59 -4.54 1.07
CA ALA A 35 -29.42 -5.12 2.12
C ALA A 35 -30.92 -4.96 1.84
N GLY A 36 -31.32 -3.81 1.27
CA GLY A 36 -32.68 -3.59 0.79
C GLY A 36 -33.09 -4.58 -0.30
N LEU A 37 -32.21 -4.85 -1.27
CA LEU A 37 -32.45 -5.84 -2.33
C LEU A 37 -32.54 -7.27 -1.77
N ILE A 38 -31.65 -7.65 -0.84
CA ILE A 38 -31.73 -8.95 -0.15
C ILE A 38 -33.07 -9.08 0.58
N GLY A 39 -33.49 -8.03 1.29
CA GLY A 39 -34.77 -7.94 1.99
C GLY A 39 -35.95 -8.13 1.04
N ALA A 40 -36.00 -7.36 -0.04
CA ALA A 40 -37.08 -7.42 -1.02
C ALA A 40 -37.16 -8.79 -1.70
N PHE A 41 -36.02 -9.35 -2.10
CA PHE A 41 -35.96 -10.69 -2.69
C PHE A 41 -36.45 -11.74 -1.69
N THR A 42 -35.92 -11.76 -0.48
CA THR A 42 -36.32 -12.80 0.50
C THR A 42 -37.78 -12.66 0.91
N ALA A 43 -38.24 -11.45 1.22
CA ALA A 43 -39.60 -11.21 1.71
C ALA A 43 -40.67 -11.42 0.64
N SER A 44 -40.43 -11.06 -0.62
CA SER A 44 -41.41 -11.32 -1.70
C SER A 44 -41.68 -12.81 -1.92
N THR A 45 -40.75 -13.68 -1.54
CA THR A 45 -40.94 -15.13 -1.64
C THR A 45 -41.64 -15.74 -0.43
N TYR A 46 -41.27 -15.36 0.80
CA TYR A 46 -41.77 -16.04 2.01
C TYR A 46 -42.92 -15.31 2.73
N LEU A 47 -43.06 -14.00 2.53
CA LEU A 47 -44.01 -13.16 3.28
C LEU A 47 -45.11 -12.54 2.39
N GLY A 48 -45.07 -12.80 1.08
CA GLY A 48 -46.01 -12.25 0.11
C GLY A 48 -45.76 -10.76 -0.23
N SER A 49 -46.38 -10.26 -1.29
CA SER A 49 -46.10 -8.93 -1.84
C SER A 49 -46.60 -7.75 -0.98
N THR A 50 -47.50 -7.99 -0.03
CA THR A 50 -48.12 -6.93 0.80
C THR A 50 -47.27 -6.51 2.01
N GLU A 51 -46.40 -7.40 2.49
CA GLU A 51 -45.58 -7.18 3.69
C GLU A 51 -44.11 -6.90 3.34
N LEU A 52 -43.80 -6.43 2.12
CA LEU A 52 -42.41 -6.26 1.65
C LEU A 52 -41.63 -5.16 2.39
N ILE A 53 -42.33 -4.09 2.78
CA ILE A 53 -41.71 -2.85 3.28
C ILE A 53 -41.09 -3.06 4.66
N PHE A 54 -41.82 -3.70 5.58
CA PHE A 54 -41.38 -3.83 6.97
C PHE A 54 -40.13 -4.71 7.13
N PRO A 55 -40.04 -5.94 6.57
CA PRO A 55 -38.85 -6.77 6.60
C PRO A 55 -37.66 -6.09 5.92
N THR A 56 -37.89 -5.40 4.79
CA THR A 56 -36.82 -4.68 4.08
C THR A 56 -36.22 -3.57 4.95
N LEU A 57 -37.06 -2.75 5.58
CA LEU A 57 -36.61 -1.71 6.51
C LEU A 57 -35.95 -2.29 7.77
N ALA A 58 -36.47 -3.40 8.29
CA ALA A 58 -35.92 -4.06 9.46
C ALA A 58 -34.51 -4.64 9.20
N VAL A 59 -34.26 -5.20 8.01
CA VAL A 59 -32.92 -5.69 7.62
C VAL A 59 -31.93 -4.55 7.45
N ILE A 60 -32.37 -3.43 6.87
CA ILE A 60 -31.56 -2.21 6.80
C ILE A 60 -31.24 -1.71 8.22
N ALA A 61 -32.22 -1.71 9.13
CA ALA A 61 -32.00 -1.32 10.52
C ALA A 61 -31.02 -2.26 11.23
N ALA A 62 -31.12 -3.58 11.01
CA ALA A 62 -30.17 -4.56 11.55
C ALA A 62 -28.75 -4.34 11.02
N LEU A 63 -28.61 -4.07 9.72
CA LEU A 63 -27.33 -3.71 9.10
C LEU A 63 -26.73 -2.46 9.75
N VAL A 64 -27.49 -1.37 9.80
CA VAL A 64 -26.99 -0.08 10.34
C VAL A 64 -26.65 -0.21 11.82
N GLY A 65 -27.51 -0.87 12.62
CA GLY A 65 -27.29 -1.08 14.05
C GLY A 65 -26.05 -1.92 14.35
N THR A 66 -25.85 -3.03 13.63
CA THR A 66 -24.66 -3.88 13.83
C THR A 66 -23.37 -3.23 13.34
N GLN A 67 -23.45 -2.32 12.36
CA GLN A 67 -22.30 -1.57 11.86
C GLN A 67 -21.72 -0.61 12.90
N PHE A 68 -22.55 -0.06 13.79
CA PHE A 68 -22.07 0.68 14.97
C PHE A 68 -21.34 -0.22 15.98
N LEU A 69 -21.77 -1.48 16.14
CA LEU A 69 -21.12 -2.43 17.04
C LEU A 69 -19.73 -2.82 16.55
N ASP A 70 -19.54 -2.98 15.24
CA ASP A 70 -18.23 -3.32 14.66
C ASP A 70 -17.13 -2.29 14.99
N ILE A 71 -17.50 -1.03 15.19
CA ILE A 71 -16.58 0.04 15.62
C ILE A 71 -15.95 -0.28 16.98
N LEU A 72 -16.73 -0.89 17.88
CA LEU A 72 -16.30 -1.22 19.24
C LEU A 72 -15.26 -2.35 19.25
N PHE A 73 -15.31 -3.22 18.24
CA PHE A 73 -14.44 -4.40 18.16
C PHE A 73 -13.23 -4.23 17.23
N ALA A 74 -13.23 -3.24 16.33
CA ALA A 74 -12.09 -2.96 15.46
C ALA A 74 -10.92 -2.37 16.26
N LYS A 75 -9.71 -2.93 16.06
CA LYS A 75 -8.47 -2.37 16.63
C LYS A 75 -8.35 -0.92 16.13
N HIS A 76 -8.25 0.01 17.07
CA HIS A 76 -8.21 1.45 16.82
C HIS A 76 -9.49 2.11 16.24
N ARG A 77 -10.66 1.47 16.29
CA ARG A 77 -11.98 2.05 15.88
C ARG A 77 -12.03 2.52 14.42
N GLU A 78 -11.52 1.71 13.50
CA GLU A 78 -11.49 2.07 12.07
C GLU A 78 -12.86 1.98 11.40
N TYR A 79 -13.62 3.07 11.50
CA TYR A 79 -14.98 3.17 10.96
C TYR A 79 -15.04 2.86 9.46
N SER A 80 -14.24 3.57 8.65
CA SER A 80 -14.24 3.41 7.19
C SER A 80 -14.02 1.96 6.74
N LYS A 81 -13.05 1.26 7.33
CA LYS A 81 -12.72 -0.12 6.95
C LYS A 81 -13.82 -1.10 7.36
N SER A 82 -14.45 -0.89 8.52
CA SER A 82 -15.64 -1.65 8.91
C SER A 82 -16.78 -1.50 7.89
N LEU A 83 -17.02 -0.27 7.39
CA LEU A 83 -18.02 -0.03 6.34
C LEU A 83 -17.72 -0.78 5.05
N HIS A 84 -16.45 -0.83 4.63
CA HIS A 84 -16.02 -1.61 3.46
C HIS A 84 -16.19 -3.11 3.67
N VAL A 85 -15.81 -3.64 4.84
CA VAL A 85 -16.01 -5.06 5.19
C VAL A 85 -17.48 -5.44 5.12
N SER A 86 -18.33 -4.56 5.65
CA SER A 86 -19.77 -4.72 5.57
C SER A 86 -20.27 -4.75 4.13
N LEU A 87 -19.82 -3.81 3.28
CA LEU A 87 -20.20 -3.76 1.86
C LEU A 87 -19.86 -5.06 1.13
N PHE A 88 -18.60 -5.50 1.19
CA PHE A 88 -18.16 -6.69 0.47
C PHE A 88 -18.87 -7.95 0.98
N GLY A 89 -19.05 -8.04 2.29
CA GLY A 89 -19.77 -9.16 2.89
C GLY A 89 -21.25 -9.20 2.53
N ASN A 90 -21.93 -8.05 2.50
CA ASN A 90 -23.30 -7.93 2.00
C ASN A 90 -23.39 -8.26 0.51
N GLY A 91 -22.39 -7.88 -0.29
CA GLY A 91 -22.29 -8.27 -1.69
C GLY A 91 -22.22 -9.79 -1.86
N LEU A 92 -21.41 -10.49 -1.04
CA LEU A 92 -21.34 -11.95 -1.05
C LEU A 92 -22.67 -12.60 -0.64
N PHE A 93 -23.33 -12.06 0.39
CA PHE A 93 -24.66 -12.52 0.78
C PHE A 93 -25.65 -12.32 -0.38
N PHE A 94 -25.69 -11.13 -0.97
CA PHE A 94 -26.57 -10.83 -2.09
C PHE A 94 -26.35 -11.73 -3.30
N VAL A 95 -25.10 -12.02 -3.67
CA VAL A 95 -24.78 -12.96 -4.76
C VAL A 95 -25.35 -14.35 -4.46
N SER A 96 -25.22 -14.85 -3.24
CA SER A 96 -25.81 -16.13 -2.83
C SER A 96 -27.34 -16.12 -2.97
N THR A 97 -27.99 -15.08 -2.46
CA THR A 97 -29.45 -14.90 -2.58
C THR A 97 -29.89 -14.80 -4.05
N LEU A 98 -29.14 -14.08 -4.89
CA LEU A 98 -29.42 -13.93 -6.31
C LEU A 98 -29.27 -15.26 -7.06
N ILE A 99 -28.28 -16.08 -6.73
CA ILE A 99 -28.14 -17.44 -7.26
C ILE A 99 -29.36 -18.28 -6.88
N GLY A 100 -29.83 -18.19 -5.64
CA GLY A 100 -31.04 -18.88 -5.21
C GLY A 100 -32.29 -18.43 -5.97
N TYR A 101 -32.40 -17.14 -6.24
CA TYR A 101 -33.47 -16.56 -7.07
C TYR A 101 -33.43 -17.07 -8.52
N GLY A 102 -32.24 -17.12 -9.11
CA GLY A 102 -32.05 -17.69 -10.44
C GLY A 102 -32.38 -19.18 -10.48
N ALA A 103 -31.99 -19.94 -9.45
CA ALA A 103 -32.32 -21.35 -9.31
C ALA A 103 -33.83 -21.58 -9.16
N MET A 104 -34.53 -20.73 -8.39
CA MET A 104 -35.99 -20.77 -8.28
C MET A 104 -36.66 -20.66 -9.66
N GLY A 105 -36.25 -19.68 -10.47
CA GLY A 105 -36.78 -19.50 -11.83
C GLY A 105 -36.39 -20.61 -12.80
N LEU A 106 -35.15 -21.13 -12.72
CA LEU A 106 -34.66 -22.17 -13.63
C LEU A 106 -35.28 -23.56 -13.37
N PHE A 107 -35.54 -23.87 -12.10
CA PHE A 107 -36.10 -25.16 -11.67
C PHE A 107 -37.59 -25.10 -11.34
N GLU A 108 -38.26 -23.99 -11.66
CA GLU A 108 -39.71 -23.77 -11.42
C GLU A 108 -40.14 -24.09 -9.97
N LYS A 109 -39.31 -23.71 -8.99
CA LYS A 109 -39.65 -23.89 -7.57
C LYS A 109 -40.64 -22.81 -7.12
N ASP A 110 -41.58 -23.19 -6.27
CA ASP A 110 -42.59 -22.27 -5.70
C ASP A 110 -42.01 -21.19 -4.79
N GLY A 111 -40.75 -21.33 -4.38
CA GLY A 111 -40.05 -20.33 -3.60
C GLY A 111 -38.54 -20.48 -3.63
N LEU A 112 -37.87 -19.42 -3.18
CA LEU A 112 -36.46 -19.40 -2.85
C LEU A 112 -36.15 -20.54 -1.89
N ASP A 113 -35.02 -21.20 -2.06
CA ASP A 113 -34.56 -22.19 -1.12
C ASP A 113 -33.76 -21.50 -0.01
N LEU A 114 -34.15 -21.69 1.26
CA LEU A 114 -33.49 -21.06 2.40
C LEU A 114 -32.01 -21.44 2.49
N PHE A 115 -31.62 -22.57 1.87
CA PHE A 115 -30.23 -22.93 1.70
C PHE A 115 -29.38 -21.77 1.17
N TYR A 116 -29.83 -21.03 0.15
CA TYR A 116 -29.04 -19.94 -0.44
C TYR A 116 -28.94 -18.72 0.47
N VAL A 117 -29.98 -18.43 1.26
CA VAL A 117 -30.00 -17.32 2.22
C VAL A 117 -29.08 -17.66 3.40
N THR A 118 -29.23 -18.85 3.99
CA THR A 118 -28.37 -19.30 5.09
C THR A 118 -26.92 -19.48 4.65
N MET A 119 -26.67 -19.99 3.43
CA MET A 119 -25.31 -20.05 2.88
C MET A 119 -24.70 -18.65 2.71
N GLY A 120 -25.47 -17.69 2.20
CA GLY A 120 -25.03 -16.30 2.05
C GLY A 120 -24.60 -15.68 3.38
N MET A 121 -25.36 -15.92 4.45
CA MET A 121 -25.00 -15.54 5.82
C MET A 121 -23.67 -16.18 6.26
N VAL A 122 -23.48 -17.49 6.04
CA VAL A 122 -22.25 -18.19 6.43
C VAL A 122 -21.04 -17.70 5.62
N VAL A 123 -21.18 -17.53 4.31
CA VAL A 123 -20.11 -16.99 3.44
C VAL A 123 -19.72 -15.58 3.87
N PHE A 124 -20.69 -14.73 4.21
CA PHE A 124 -20.43 -13.41 4.78
C PHE A 124 -19.63 -13.54 6.10
N ALA A 125 -20.06 -14.40 7.04
CA ALA A 125 -19.32 -14.62 8.28
C ALA A 125 -17.88 -15.13 8.03
N SER A 126 -17.70 -16.10 7.13
CA SER A 126 -16.38 -16.63 6.74
C SER A 126 -15.47 -15.55 6.16
N PHE A 127 -15.98 -14.69 5.28
CA PHE A 127 -15.24 -13.55 4.75
C PHE A 127 -14.81 -12.59 5.87
N ARG A 128 -15.72 -12.29 6.82
CA ARG A 128 -15.41 -11.43 7.96
C ARG A 128 -14.28 -12.02 8.80
N ILE A 129 -14.25 -13.33 9.09
CA ILE A 129 -13.15 -13.95 9.84
C ILE A 129 -11.80 -13.61 9.20
N GLY A 130 -11.68 -13.77 7.87
CA GLY A 130 -10.49 -13.43 7.11
C GLY A 130 -10.06 -11.98 7.33
N ILE A 131 -10.95 -11.03 7.04
CA ILE A 131 -10.62 -9.60 7.09
C ILE A 131 -10.38 -9.10 8.52
N PHE A 132 -11.12 -9.59 9.51
CA PHE A 132 -10.91 -9.20 10.91
C PHE A 132 -9.52 -9.61 11.41
N THR A 133 -9.02 -10.77 10.98
CA THR A 133 -7.66 -11.20 11.33
C THR A 133 -6.58 -10.43 10.56
N THR A 134 -6.74 -10.23 9.25
CA THR A 134 -5.68 -9.66 8.40
C THR A 134 -5.58 -8.15 8.48
N ILE A 135 -6.71 -7.42 8.47
CA ILE A 135 -6.75 -5.96 8.33
C ILE A 135 -7.12 -5.29 9.66
N LEU A 136 -8.14 -5.80 10.36
CA LEU A 136 -8.66 -5.15 11.57
C LEU A 136 -7.96 -5.59 12.87
N GLY A 137 -6.98 -6.50 12.77
CA GLY A 137 -6.12 -6.90 13.89
C GLY A 137 -6.82 -7.61 15.04
N ALA A 138 -7.96 -8.25 14.79
CA ALA A 138 -8.60 -9.11 15.76
C ALA A 138 -7.85 -10.45 15.84
N SER A 139 -7.69 -10.98 17.05
CA SER A 139 -7.25 -12.38 17.18
C SER A 139 -8.29 -13.32 16.59
N LEU A 140 -7.88 -14.49 16.12
CA LEU A 140 -8.80 -15.46 15.51
C LEU A 140 -10.02 -15.78 16.39
N LYS A 141 -9.83 -15.87 17.72
CA LYS A 141 -10.92 -16.05 18.69
C LYS A 141 -11.92 -14.88 18.67
N LYS A 142 -11.42 -13.64 18.65
CA LYS A 142 -12.26 -12.43 18.58
C LYS A 142 -12.94 -12.31 17.21
N ALA A 143 -12.22 -12.64 16.13
CA ALA A 143 -12.76 -12.64 14.78
C ALA A 143 -13.99 -13.56 14.68
N TRP A 144 -13.91 -14.78 15.21
CA TRP A 144 -15.05 -15.70 15.30
C TRP A 144 -16.23 -15.12 16.09
N ALA A 145 -15.97 -14.46 17.23
CA ALA A 145 -17.04 -13.87 18.05
C ALA A 145 -17.78 -12.74 17.33
N VAL A 146 -17.06 -11.92 16.56
CA VAL A 146 -17.61 -10.70 15.92
C VAL A 146 -18.14 -10.97 14.51
N ALA A 147 -17.56 -11.94 13.79
CA ALA A 147 -17.89 -12.23 12.40
C ALA A 147 -19.37 -12.59 12.17
N PHE A 148 -20.04 -13.18 13.15
CA PHE A 148 -21.45 -13.55 13.01
C PHE A 148 -22.43 -12.42 13.31
N ILE A 149 -22.03 -11.39 14.07
CA ILE A 149 -22.96 -10.38 14.61
C ILE A 149 -23.84 -9.76 13.52
N GLN A 150 -23.23 -9.19 12.49
CA GLN A 150 -23.96 -8.56 11.39
C GLN A 150 -24.74 -9.56 10.51
N PRO A 151 -24.11 -10.59 9.89
CA PRO A 151 -24.83 -11.51 9.03
C PRO A 151 -25.97 -12.25 9.75
N MET A 152 -25.76 -12.66 11.01
CA MET A 152 -26.80 -13.34 11.79
C MET A 152 -27.95 -12.39 12.13
N ALA A 153 -27.68 -11.15 12.54
CA ALA A 153 -28.74 -10.19 12.83
C ALA A 153 -29.62 -9.93 11.59
N MET A 154 -28.99 -9.80 10.41
CA MET A 154 -29.73 -9.66 9.16
C MET A 154 -30.54 -10.92 8.84
N TYR A 155 -29.95 -12.11 8.99
CA TYR A 155 -30.61 -13.39 8.76
C TYR A 155 -31.85 -13.60 9.64
N LEU A 156 -31.74 -13.31 10.94
CA LEU A 156 -32.86 -13.46 11.88
C LEU A 156 -34.03 -12.54 11.55
N VAL A 157 -33.78 -11.39 10.93
CA VAL A 157 -34.84 -10.50 10.45
C VAL A 157 -35.43 -10.97 9.11
N LEU A 158 -34.59 -11.53 8.23
CA LEU A 158 -34.99 -12.01 6.90
C LEU A 158 -35.86 -13.27 6.94
N VAL A 159 -35.55 -14.19 7.86
CA VAL A 159 -36.14 -15.53 7.89
C VAL A 159 -37.15 -15.64 9.04
N PRO A 160 -38.36 -16.17 8.80
CA PRO A 160 -39.33 -16.45 9.87
C PRO A 160 -38.75 -17.34 10.98
N SER A 161 -39.12 -17.06 12.22
CA SER A 161 -38.49 -17.67 13.41
C SER A 161 -38.76 -19.17 13.56
N ASP A 162 -39.90 -19.64 13.06
CA ASP A 162 -40.26 -21.05 12.98
C ASP A 162 -39.37 -21.83 12.00
N MET A 163 -38.78 -21.16 11.01
CA MET A 163 -37.89 -21.76 10.01
C MET A 163 -36.40 -21.72 10.38
N TRP A 164 -36.02 -21.04 11.48
CA TRP A 164 -34.60 -20.90 11.85
C TRP A 164 -33.93 -22.25 12.10
N ILE A 165 -34.57 -23.12 12.90
CA ILE A 165 -33.97 -24.40 13.28
C ILE A 165 -33.81 -25.29 12.06
N SER A 166 -34.84 -25.43 11.24
CA SER A 166 -34.80 -26.29 10.04
C SER A 166 -33.76 -25.82 9.03
N SER A 167 -33.61 -24.50 8.85
CA SER A 167 -32.62 -23.96 7.92
C SER A 167 -31.18 -24.07 8.45
N LEU A 168 -30.94 -23.73 9.71
CA LEU A 168 -29.60 -23.77 10.32
C LEU A 168 -29.09 -25.21 10.56
N THR A 169 -30.00 -26.16 10.76
CA THR A 169 -29.65 -27.60 10.96
C THR A 169 -29.68 -28.42 9.68
N ASN A 170 -29.92 -27.79 8.51
CA ASN A 170 -29.86 -28.46 7.22
C ASN A 170 -28.47 -29.13 7.03
N PRO A 171 -28.40 -30.44 6.75
CA PRO A 171 -27.14 -31.16 6.62
C PRO A 171 -26.16 -30.56 5.60
N TRP A 172 -26.69 -30.00 4.50
CA TRP A 172 -25.88 -29.33 3.48
C TRP A 172 -25.31 -28.01 3.97
N ILE A 173 -26.06 -27.25 4.77
CA ILE A 173 -25.55 -26.03 5.42
C ILE A 173 -24.45 -26.37 6.42
N ILE A 174 -24.64 -27.41 7.24
CA ILE A 174 -23.62 -27.85 8.19
C ILE A 174 -22.34 -28.25 7.44
N LEU A 175 -22.46 -29.04 6.37
CA LEU A 175 -21.33 -29.52 5.59
C LEU A 175 -20.58 -28.37 4.89
N PHE A 176 -21.28 -27.64 4.02
CA PHE A 176 -20.66 -26.60 3.20
C PHE A 176 -20.33 -25.35 4.01
N GLY A 177 -21.21 -24.94 4.93
CA GLY A 177 -20.95 -23.82 5.84
C GLY A 177 -19.78 -24.10 6.78
N GLY A 178 -19.71 -25.32 7.32
CA GLY A 178 -18.54 -25.79 8.06
C GLY A 178 -17.25 -25.75 7.23
N ALA A 179 -17.32 -26.16 5.96
CA ALA A 179 -16.19 -26.07 5.04
C ALA A 179 -15.73 -24.62 4.79
N PHE A 180 -16.65 -23.68 4.53
CA PHE A 180 -16.31 -22.27 4.34
C PHE A 180 -15.69 -21.63 5.59
N LEU A 181 -16.23 -21.92 6.78
CA LEU A 181 -15.69 -21.40 8.04
C LEU A 181 -14.33 -22.02 8.38
N GLY A 182 -14.19 -23.33 8.13
CA GLY A 182 -12.93 -24.05 8.26
C GLY A 182 -11.85 -23.52 7.32
N LEU A 183 -12.20 -23.28 6.05
CA LEU A 183 -11.31 -22.69 5.06
C LEU A 183 -10.89 -21.27 5.43
N ALA A 184 -11.82 -20.42 5.86
CA ALA A 184 -11.50 -19.07 6.32
C ALA A 184 -10.55 -19.09 7.53
N THR A 185 -10.80 -19.99 8.48
CA THR A 185 -9.94 -20.17 9.68
C THR A 185 -8.55 -20.67 9.30
N ALA A 186 -8.47 -21.68 8.45
CA ALA A 186 -7.20 -22.23 7.97
C ALA A 186 -6.43 -21.18 7.17
N TRP A 187 -7.10 -20.45 6.28
CA TRP A 187 -6.50 -19.37 5.50
C TRP A 187 -5.95 -18.26 6.40
N SER A 188 -6.72 -17.79 7.39
CA SER A 188 -6.25 -16.79 8.36
C SER A 188 -5.00 -17.26 9.09
N TYR A 189 -4.99 -18.50 9.57
CA TYR A 189 -3.85 -19.06 10.30
C TYR A 189 -2.61 -19.28 9.43
N LEU A 190 -2.79 -19.83 8.22
CA LEU A 190 -1.69 -20.15 7.31
C LEU A 190 -1.06 -18.87 6.74
N THR A 191 -1.88 -17.90 6.34
CA THR A 191 -1.39 -16.64 5.78
C THR A 191 -0.67 -15.79 6.82
N ASP A 192 -1.10 -15.81 8.08
CA ASP A 192 -0.39 -15.12 9.16
C ASP A 192 1.03 -15.68 9.36
N LYS A 193 1.21 -16.98 9.11
CA LYS A 193 2.50 -17.67 9.25
C LYS A 193 3.32 -17.71 7.97
N ALA A 194 2.82 -17.21 6.85
CA ALA A 194 3.45 -17.34 5.54
C ALA A 194 4.84 -16.68 5.48
N GLY A 195 5.07 -15.61 6.25
CA GLY A 195 6.35 -14.90 6.28
C GLY A 195 7.44 -15.56 7.15
N ARG A 196 7.18 -16.68 7.82
CA ARG A 196 8.15 -17.30 8.74
C ARG A 196 9.30 -18.01 7.99
N PRO A 197 10.53 -18.00 8.53
CA PRO A 197 10.95 -17.38 9.79
C PRO A 197 11.28 -15.88 9.70
N GLY A 198 11.38 -15.31 8.50
CA GLY A 198 11.82 -13.91 8.29
C GLY A 198 10.89 -12.84 8.88
N LEU A 199 9.60 -13.15 9.06
CA LEU A 199 8.61 -12.32 9.72
C LEU A 199 7.87 -13.14 10.79
N ARG A 200 7.60 -12.52 11.94
CA ARG A 200 6.85 -13.15 13.04
C ARG A 200 5.39 -13.43 12.66
N SER A 201 4.75 -12.44 12.04
CA SER A 201 3.36 -12.43 11.62
C SER A 201 3.21 -11.57 10.36
N THR A 202 2.68 -12.16 9.30
CA THR A 202 2.35 -11.45 8.07
C THR A 202 1.15 -10.53 8.28
N HIS A 203 0.20 -10.91 9.15
CA HIS A 203 -0.94 -10.03 9.44
C HIS A 203 -0.51 -8.80 10.22
N GLU A 204 0.41 -8.90 11.19
CA GLU A 204 0.99 -7.74 11.89
C GLU A 204 1.63 -6.75 10.90
N LEU A 205 2.38 -7.24 9.90
CA LEU A 205 2.97 -6.40 8.86
C LEU A 205 1.91 -5.68 8.00
N ILE A 206 0.88 -6.41 7.54
CA ILE A 206 -0.22 -5.82 6.76
C ILE A 206 -0.94 -4.76 7.60
N GLN A 207 -1.27 -5.05 8.86
CA GLN A 207 -1.93 -4.11 9.75
C GLN A 207 -1.09 -2.85 9.95
N ALA A 208 0.22 -3.00 10.16
CA ALA A 208 1.14 -1.89 10.33
C ALA A 208 1.22 -1.02 9.07
N TYR A 209 1.30 -1.65 7.89
CA TYR A 209 1.28 -0.94 6.60
C TYR A 209 -0.04 -0.20 6.36
N VAL A 210 -1.18 -0.84 6.61
CA VAL A 210 -2.48 -0.16 6.42
C VAL A 210 -2.64 0.97 7.45
N THR A 211 -2.08 0.83 8.65
CA THR A 211 -2.05 1.91 9.66
C THR A 211 -1.22 3.09 9.18
N SER A 212 -0.01 2.86 8.66
CA SER A 212 0.84 3.94 8.17
C SER A 212 0.23 4.68 6.99
N MET A 213 -0.44 3.97 6.08
CA MET A 213 -1.11 4.59 4.95
C MET A 213 -2.40 5.34 5.37
N SER A 214 -3.22 4.73 6.22
CA SER A 214 -4.55 5.29 6.55
C SER A 214 -4.48 6.41 7.58
N ARG A 215 -3.54 6.33 8.52
CA ARG A 215 -3.43 7.25 9.66
C ARG A 215 -2.20 8.14 9.59
N LYS A 216 -1.31 7.92 8.62
CA LYS A 216 0.01 8.55 8.55
C LYS A 216 0.85 8.27 9.80
N ASP A 217 0.62 7.14 10.46
CA ASP A 217 1.35 6.70 11.65
C ASP A 217 2.36 5.60 11.27
N PRO A 218 3.66 5.94 11.15
CA PRO A 218 4.68 4.99 10.72
C PRO A 218 5.11 4.01 11.81
N ALA A 219 4.85 4.32 13.09
CA ALA A 219 5.51 3.67 14.22
C ALA A 219 5.36 2.14 14.26
N PRO A 220 4.16 1.55 14.02
CA PRO A 220 4.02 0.10 14.04
C PRO A 220 4.81 -0.60 12.94
N LEU A 221 4.94 0.04 11.77
CA LEU A 221 5.67 -0.54 10.64
C LEU A 221 7.18 -0.37 10.83
N GLU A 222 7.60 0.80 11.33
CA GLU A 222 8.99 1.06 11.70
C GLU A 222 9.49 0.07 12.75
N GLU A 223 8.71 -0.25 13.79
CA GLU A 223 9.08 -1.24 14.81
C GLU A 223 9.32 -2.64 14.21
N ILE A 224 8.52 -3.03 13.20
CA ILE A 224 8.69 -4.31 12.52
C ILE A 224 9.94 -4.29 11.65
N ILE A 225 10.16 -3.23 10.88
CA ILE A 225 11.31 -3.08 9.99
C ILE A 225 12.60 -3.02 10.82
N GLU A 226 12.64 -2.20 11.87
CA GLU A 226 13.81 -2.00 12.74
C GLU A 226 14.29 -3.31 13.38
N LYS A 227 13.36 -4.19 13.80
CA LYS A 227 13.71 -5.53 14.32
C LYS A 227 14.39 -6.44 13.29
N SER A 228 14.16 -6.21 12.00
CA SER A 228 14.79 -6.93 10.89
C SER A 228 16.00 -6.19 10.30
N SER A 229 16.29 -4.98 10.77
CA SER A 229 17.41 -4.18 10.30
C SER A 229 18.73 -4.56 10.97
N THR A 230 19.83 -4.28 10.29
CA THR A 230 21.19 -4.41 10.82
C THR A 230 21.84 -3.05 10.93
N GLU A 231 22.63 -2.83 11.99
CA GLU A 231 23.46 -1.63 12.09
C GLU A 231 24.47 -1.57 10.94
N SER A 232 24.58 -0.40 10.32
CA SER A 232 25.49 -0.13 9.22
C SER A 232 25.94 1.33 9.27
N THR A 233 27.05 1.64 8.61
CA THR A 233 27.52 3.01 8.45
C THR A 233 27.24 3.47 7.03
N VAL A 234 26.59 4.62 6.89
CA VAL A 234 26.34 5.26 5.61
C VAL A 234 27.26 6.46 5.45
N SER A 235 27.65 6.75 4.21
CA SER A 235 28.49 7.89 3.89
C SER A 235 27.71 8.94 3.10
N THR A 236 28.09 10.20 3.21
CA THR A 236 27.51 11.28 2.42
C THR A 236 28.61 12.22 1.98
N SER A 237 28.75 12.35 0.67
CA SER A 237 29.73 13.24 0.05
C SER A 237 29.08 14.59 -0.23
N GLN A 238 29.83 15.67 0.01
CA GLN A 238 29.34 17.04 -0.20
C GLN A 238 30.40 17.87 -0.94
N LEU A 239 29.98 18.61 -1.96
CA LEU A 239 30.72 19.74 -2.49
C LEU A 239 30.06 21.02 -2.01
N LYS A 240 30.77 21.78 -1.17
CA LYS A 240 30.30 23.05 -0.60
C LYS A 240 30.92 24.21 -1.36
N PHE A 241 30.07 25.04 -1.95
CA PHE A 241 30.42 26.33 -2.53
C PHE A 241 30.10 27.40 -1.50
N GLN A 242 31.09 28.16 -1.06
CA GLN A 242 30.92 29.20 -0.05
C GLN A 242 31.33 30.55 -0.62
N SER A 243 30.51 31.58 -0.37
CA SER A 243 30.82 32.96 -0.72
C SER A 243 32.04 33.46 0.07
N THR A 244 32.73 34.48 -0.46
CA THR A 244 33.94 35.04 0.17
C THR A 244 33.65 35.65 1.55
N ASP A 245 32.47 36.23 1.73
CA ASP A 245 31.97 36.76 3.02
C ASP A 245 31.52 35.67 4.00
N LYS A 246 31.41 34.41 3.54
CA LYS A 246 30.96 33.21 4.27
C LYS A 246 29.50 33.22 4.72
N ASP A 247 28.72 34.21 4.29
CA ASP A 247 27.31 34.36 4.68
C ASP A 247 26.39 33.40 3.92
N ASN A 248 26.80 32.91 2.75
CA ASN A 248 26.01 32.01 1.93
C ASN A 248 26.80 30.77 1.53
N ASP A 249 26.15 29.62 1.54
CA ASP A 249 26.66 28.41 0.90
C ASP A 249 25.61 27.74 0.01
N PHE A 250 26.12 27.05 -1.01
CA PHE A 250 25.36 26.12 -1.83
C PHE A 250 26.06 24.77 -1.79
N ARG A 251 25.30 23.67 -1.71
CA ARG A 251 25.87 22.33 -1.56
C ARG A 251 25.36 21.38 -2.63
N ILE A 252 26.26 20.63 -3.25
CA ILE A 252 25.90 19.42 -3.98
C ILE A 252 26.09 18.25 -3.00
N VAL A 253 25.01 17.53 -2.69
CA VAL A 253 25.00 16.47 -1.68
C VAL A 253 24.73 15.14 -2.37
N LEU A 254 25.61 14.16 -2.17
CA LEU A 254 25.49 12.79 -2.66
C LEU A 254 25.39 11.85 -1.46
N PRO A 255 24.17 11.51 -1.01
CA PRO A 255 23.94 10.59 0.08
C PRO A 255 24.00 9.14 -0.42
N ASP A 256 24.68 8.23 0.30
CA ASP A 256 24.72 6.79 -0.04
C ASP A 256 23.48 6.02 0.40
N ILE A 257 22.36 6.72 0.52
CA ILE A 257 21.08 6.18 0.98
C ILE A 257 20.00 6.44 -0.06
N HIS A 258 19.18 5.43 -0.29
CA HIS A 258 18.07 5.52 -1.22
C HIS A 258 16.79 5.93 -0.46
N PRO A 259 15.87 6.70 -1.09
CA PRO A 259 14.55 6.93 -0.53
C PRO A 259 13.82 5.60 -0.25
N GLY A 260 13.25 5.50 0.95
CA GLY A 260 12.42 4.36 1.34
C GLY A 260 11.18 4.21 0.46
N PRO A 261 10.68 2.98 0.21
CA PRO A 261 9.63 2.72 -0.77
C PRO A 261 8.24 3.23 -0.37
N PHE A 262 8.00 3.51 0.92
CA PHE A 262 6.67 3.83 1.43
C PHE A 262 6.70 5.08 2.30
N HIS A 263 6.01 6.14 1.87
CA HIS A 263 5.77 7.30 2.72
C HIS A 263 4.65 7.00 3.75
N PRO A 264 4.80 7.37 5.04
CA PRO A 264 5.84 8.20 5.66
C PRO A 264 6.94 7.42 6.42
N ILE A 265 7.23 6.19 6.03
CA ILE A 265 8.17 5.29 6.73
C ILE A 265 9.61 5.74 6.50
N GLY A 266 10.40 5.82 7.57
CA GLY A 266 11.83 6.01 7.54
C GLY A 266 12.29 7.09 6.56
N GLY A 267 13.34 6.78 5.79
CA GLY A 267 13.93 7.67 4.78
C GLY A 267 13.09 7.89 3.51
N SER A 268 11.79 7.61 3.50
CA SER A 268 10.94 7.74 2.29
C SER A 268 10.97 9.11 1.61
N ASN A 269 11.20 10.18 2.38
CA ASN A 269 11.33 11.55 1.87
C ASN A 269 12.72 12.14 2.11
N ILE A 270 13.75 11.29 2.17
CA ILE A 270 15.09 11.71 2.64
C ILE A 270 15.71 12.82 1.80
N THR A 271 15.50 12.84 0.48
CA THR A 271 16.00 13.90 -0.41
C THR A 271 15.41 15.26 -0.05
N GLY A 272 14.10 15.33 0.17
CA GLY A 272 13.42 16.55 0.59
C GLY A 272 13.77 16.97 2.02
N LEU A 273 14.12 16.01 2.89
CA LEU A 273 14.58 16.30 4.25
C LEU A 273 16.01 16.85 4.25
N ILE A 274 16.95 16.26 3.51
CA ILE A 274 18.31 16.78 3.34
C ILE A 274 18.27 18.21 2.77
N TYR A 275 17.43 18.46 1.77
CA TYR A 275 17.28 19.80 1.19
C TYR A 275 16.85 20.83 2.24
N LYS A 276 15.89 20.48 3.09
CA LYS A 276 15.42 21.36 4.17
C LYS A 276 16.45 21.54 5.27
N GLU A 277 17.17 20.48 5.62
CA GLU A 277 18.23 20.50 6.63
C GLU A 277 19.39 21.43 6.23
N MET A 278 19.59 21.60 4.93
CA MET A 278 20.60 22.50 4.34
C MET A 278 20.00 23.85 3.93
N ASP A 279 19.06 24.39 4.72
CA ASP A 279 18.44 25.71 4.51
C ASP A 279 17.88 25.96 3.09
N SER A 280 17.49 24.89 2.39
CA SER A 280 17.03 24.97 0.99
C SER A 280 18.08 25.47 0.00
N THR A 281 19.37 25.35 0.31
CA THR A 281 20.51 25.74 -0.56
C THR A 281 21.29 24.53 -1.08
N ALA A 282 20.67 23.35 -1.09
CA ALA A 282 21.31 22.12 -1.56
C ALA A 282 20.72 21.56 -2.86
N MET A 283 21.56 20.95 -3.68
CA MET A 283 21.17 20.05 -4.75
C MET A 283 21.50 18.62 -4.32
N VAL A 284 20.47 17.88 -3.91
CA VAL A 284 20.59 16.49 -3.49
C VAL A 284 20.56 15.60 -4.72
N MET A 285 21.70 15.01 -5.04
CA MET A 285 21.89 14.14 -6.20
C MET A 285 21.68 12.69 -5.83
N HIS A 286 21.29 11.87 -6.79
CA HIS A 286 21.27 10.43 -6.63
C HIS A 286 22.68 9.87 -6.82
N SER A 287 23.19 9.17 -5.80
CA SER A 287 24.47 8.44 -5.90
C SER A 287 24.22 6.99 -6.29
N ILE A 288 25.30 6.28 -6.65
CA ILE A 288 25.27 4.83 -6.82
C ILE A 288 25.03 4.21 -5.44
N SER A 289 23.78 3.80 -5.19
CA SER A 289 23.31 3.22 -3.93
C SER A 289 22.33 2.07 -4.21
N ASN A 290 22.08 1.25 -3.20
CA ASN A 290 21.06 0.21 -3.25
C ASN A 290 20.12 0.34 -2.05
N HIS A 291 19.11 -0.53 -1.95
CA HIS A 291 18.14 -0.49 -0.86
C HIS A 291 18.64 -1.06 0.47
N ASP A 292 19.87 -1.57 0.54
CA ASP A 292 20.41 -2.20 1.75
C ASP A 292 20.71 -1.15 2.84
N LEU A 293 20.92 0.10 2.44
CA LEU A 293 21.24 1.23 3.33
C LEU A 293 20.05 2.16 3.57
N ASN A 294 18.83 1.72 3.24
CA ASN A 294 17.63 2.49 3.50
C ASN A 294 17.45 2.73 5.00
N LEU A 295 17.23 3.99 5.38
CA LEU A 295 16.97 4.35 6.77
C LEU A 295 15.60 3.80 7.21
N PRO A 296 15.56 2.88 8.20
CA PRO A 296 14.36 2.11 8.50
C PRO A 296 13.30 2.90 9.28
N THR A 297 13.71 3.89 10.07
CA THR A 297 12.84 4.64 10.98
C THR A 297 13.04 6.15 10.88
N GLN A 298 12.04 6.93 11.28
CA GLN A 298 12.16 8.39 11.36
C GLN A 298 13.23 8.83 12.38
N LYS A 299 13.46 8.02 13.42
CA LYS A 299 14.54 8.24 14.37
C LYS A 299 15.90 8.17 13.69
N GLU A 300 16.15 7.13 12.88
CA GLU A 300 17.41 7.02 12.15
C GLU A 300 17.57 8.10 11.06
N VAL A 301 16.46 8.57 10.50
CA VAL A 301 16.47 9.78 9.66
C VAL A 301 16.97 11.00 10.43
N GLN A 302 16.48 11.25 11.64
CA GLN A 302 16.95 12.38 12.44
C GLN A 302 18.43 12.25 12.83
N ASN A 303 18.87 11.06 13.24
CA ASN A 303 20.29 10.78 13.53
C ASN A 303 21.17 11.09 12.32
N TYR A 304 20.74 10.64 11.13
CA TYR A 304 21.44 10.90 9.89
C TYR A 304 21.49 12.41 9.56
N LEU A 305 20.36 13.12 9.64
CA LEU A 305 20.31 14.56 9.35
C LEU A 305 21.19 15.37 10.31
N GLN A 306 21.17 15.04 11.61
CA GLN A 306 22.04 15.67 12.61
C GLN A 306 23.53 15.45 12.27
N SER A 307 23.89 14.25 11.80
CA SER A 307 25.27 13.97 11.38
C SER A 307 25.74 14.84 10.19
N LEU A 308 24.82 15.30 9.34
CA LEU A 308 25.15 16.20 8.23
C LEU A 308 25.51 17.60 8.72
N GLN A 309 24.93 18.07 9.82
CA GLN A 309 25.27 19.36 10.43
C GLN A 309 26.70 19.36 11.00
N GLU A 310 27.17 18.20 11.44
CA GLU A 310 28.51 18.01 12.00
C GLU A 310 29.58 17.80 10.91
N SER A 311 29.18 17.82 9.63
CA SER A 311 30.11 17.60 8.51
C SER A 311 31.21 18.66 8.46
N LYS A 312 32.44 18.20 8.25
CA LYS A 312 33.63 19.05 8.13
C LYS A 312 34.20 18.99 6.72
N SER A 313 34.64 20.14 6.22
CA SER A 313 35.42 20.19 4.99
C SER A 313 36.72 19.42 5.18
N LYS A 314 36.92 18.35 4.39
CA LYS A 314 38.20 17.64 4.33
C LYS A 314 39.24 18.41 3.53
N GLN A 315 38.77 19.22 2.57
CA GLN A 315 39.55 19.75 1.45
C GLN A 315 38.95 21.09 1.04
N ASN A 316 39.79 22.11 0.79
CA ASN A 316 39.35 23.39 0.26
C ASN A 316 40.08 23.65 -1.06
N GLY A 317 39.34 24.00 -2.10
CA GLY A 317 39.86 24.36 -3.42
C GLY A 317 39.23 25.65 -3.93
N ALA A 318 39.88 26.28 -4.91
CA ALA A 318 39.43 27.55 -5.50
C ALA A 318 39.27 27.51 -7.03
N VAL A 319 39.60 26.38 -7.66
CA VAL A 319 39.63 26.22 -9.12
C VAL A 319 38.69 25.11 -9.58
N CYS A 320 38.12 25.28 -10.77
CA CYS A 320 37.27 24.31 -11.44
C CYS A 320 37.64 24.29 -12.93
N THR A 321 37.65 23.11 -13.54
CA THR A 321 37.85 22.97 -14.99
C THR A 321 36.57 23.31 -15.76
N GLU A 322 36.71 23.51 -17.08
CA GLU A 322 35.55 23.43 -17.97
C GLU A 322 34.93 22.00 -17.92
N PRO A 323 33.60 21.86 -18.09
CA PRO A 323 32.96 20.57 -18.14
C PRO A 323 33.41 19.76 -19.37
N VAL A 324 33.78 18.50 -19.15
CA VAL A 324 34.16 17.57 -20.23
C VAL A 324 33.12 16.46 -20.33
N SER A 325 32.76 16.07 -21.55
CA SER A 325 31.83 14.96 -21.80
C SER A 325 32.43 13.96 -22.77
N VAL A 326 32.37 12.68 -22.42
CA VAL A 326 32.79 11.56 -23.26
C VAL A 326 31.61 10.63 -23.45
N THR A 327 31.44 10.09 -24.65
CA THR A 327 30.40 9.12 -24.95
C THR A 327 31.02 7.89 -25.60
N MET A 328 30.75 6.73 -25.03
CA MET A 328 31.17 5.43 -25.55
C MET A 328 29.94 4.55 -25.68
N ASN A 329 29.64 4.11 -26.91
CA ASN A 329 28.42 3.38 -27.22
C ASN A 329 27.17 4.16 -26.75
N LYS A 330 26.47 3.64 -25.74
CA LYS A 330 25.27 4.24 -25.15
C LYS A 330 25.54 4.99 -23.86
N ALA A 331 26.74 4.87 -23.30
CA ALA A 331 27.10 5.47 -22.02
C ALA A 331 27.76 6.82 -22.25
N ARG A 332 27.30 7.83 -21.52
CA ARG A 332 27.90 9.16 -21.45
C ARG A 332 28.36 9.43 -20.03
N ALA A 333 29.61 9.85 -19.90
CA ALA A 333 30.16 10.41 -18.67
C ALA A 333 30.44 11.89 -18.92
N SER A 334 29.88 12.75 -18.08
CA SER A 334 30.14 14.20 -18.10
C SER A 334 30.73 14.59 -16.75
N GLY A 335 31.72 15.45 -16.70
CA GLY A 335 32.34 15.78 -15.42
C GLY A 335 33.06 17.11 -15.36
N LEU A 336 33.29 17.54 -14.13
CA LEU A 336 34.02 18.73 -13.73
C LEU A 336 35.07 18.31 -12.71
N LEU A 337 36.24 18.95 -12.72
CA LEU A 337 37.26 18.74 -11.72
C LEU A 337 37.44 19.99 -10.87
N PHE A 338 37.20 19.86 -9.57
CA PHE A 338 37.47 20.87 -8.55
C PHE A 338 38.78 20.53 -7.86
N ASP A 339 39.87 21.15 -8.30
CA ASP A 339 41.24 20.83 -7.88
C ASP A 339 41.56 19.33 -8.05
N ARG A 340 41.46 18.51 -7.00
CA ARG A 340 41.65 17.05 -7.02
C ARG A 340 40.38 16.23 -6.78
N THR A 341 39.23 16.89 -6.73
CA THR A 341 37.92 16.26 -6.53
C THR A 341 37.10 16.29 -7.81
N ALA A 342 36.83 15.12 -8.39
CA ALA A 342 36.01 15.03 -9.60
C ALA A 342 34.52 14.90 -9.26
N LEU A 343 33.66 15.57 -10.02
CA LEU A 343 32.22 15.34 -10.05
C LEU A 343 31.86 14.74 -11.40
N LEU A 344 31.34 13.51 -11.40
CA LEU A 344 30.99 12.75 -12.59
C LEU A 344 29.48 12.48 -12.65
N PHE A 345 28.89 12.71 -13.80
CA PHE A 345 27.50 12.40 -14.14
C PHE A 345 27.47 11.26 -15.14
N LEU A 346 26.90 10.13 -14.73
CA LEU A 346 26.77 8.94 -15.56
C LEU A 346 25.36 8.86 -16.12
N SER A 347 25.23 8.72 -17.44
CA SER A 347 23.95 8.70 -18.13
C SER A 347 23.94 7.72 -19.28
N LEU A 348 22.80 7.05 -19.48
CA LEU A 348 22.50 6.29 -20.69
C LEU A 348 21.54 7.04 -21.65
N SER A 349 21.20 8.29 -21.34
CA SER A 349 20.25 9.07 -22.14
C SER A 349 20.68 9.16 -23.62
N PRO A 350 19.77 8.97 -24.59
CA PRO A 350 18.30 8.87 -24.45
C PRO A 350 17.76 7.45 -24.17
N HIS A 351 18.62 6.48 -23.84
CA HIS A 351 18.22 5.12 -23.48
C HIS A 351 17.79 5.00 -22.01
N GLY A 352 17.03 3.95 -21.70
CA GLY A 352 16.59 3.67 -20.33
C GLY A 352 17.77 3.34 -19.44
N MET A 353 17.72 3.84 -18.19
CA MET A 353 18.72 3.61 -17.16
C MET A 353 18.03 3.12 -15.88
N GLU A 354 18.51 2.00 -15.35
CA GLU A 354 18.18 1.49 -14.01
C GLU A 354 19.38 1.76 -13.09
N ASP A 355 19.24 1.50 -11.78
CA ASP A 355 20.26 1.87 -10.79
C ASP A 355 21.58 1.19 -11.12
N LEU A 356 22.66 1.97 -11.13
CA LEU A 356 23.99 1.42 -11.36
C LEU A 356 24.38 0.50 -10.20
N PRO A 357 24.99 -0.66 -10.49
CA PRO A 357 25.40 -1.57 -9.43
C PRO A 357 26.63 -1.04 -8.67
N PRO A 358 26.80 -1.39 -7.38
CA PRO A 358 27.90 -0.89 -6.55
C PRO A 358 29.31 -1.12 -7.11
N ASN A 359 29.52 -2.17 -7.92
CA ASN A 359 30.82 -2.45 -8.52
C ASN A 359 31.28 -1.33 -9.49
N VAL A 360 30.34 -0.65 -10.16
CA VAL A 360 30.67 0.48 -11.05
C VAL A 360 31.29 1.63 -10.24
N ARG A 361 30.79 1.89 -9.04
CA ARG A 361 31.37 2.87 -8.12
C ARG A 361 32.79 2.46 -7.73
N SER A 362 32.97 1.22 -7.27
CA SER A 362 34.28 0.72 -6.82
C SER A 362 35.34 0.78 -7.93
N GLU A 363 34.97 0.44 -9.17
CA GLU A 363 35.88 0.52 -10.32
C GLU A 363 36.28 1.98 -10.65
N ILE A 364 35.34 2.93 -10.58
CA ILE A 364 35.61 4.35 -10.82
C ILE A 364 36.48 4.94 -9.72
N GLU A 365 36.16 4.67 -8.44
CA GLU A 365 36.93 5.13 -7.29
C GLU A 365 38.37 4.60 -7.36
N GLN A 366 38.56 3.30 -7.63
CA GLN A 366 39.89 2.71 -7.79
C GLN A 366 40.66 3.32 -8.97
N PHE A 367 40.00 3.57 -10.11
CA PHE A 367 40.63 4.20 -11.26
C PHE A 367 41.10 5.63 -10.94
N ALA A 368 40.31 6.37 -10.17
CA ALA A 368 40.60 7.74 -9.79
C ALA A 368 41.74 7.83 -8.77
N GLU A 369 41.77 6.95 -7.78
CA GLU A 369 42.88 6.83 -6.83
C GLU A 369 44.21 6.59 -7.56
N ASN A 370 44.22 5.68 -8.55
CA ASN A 370 45.39 5.40 -9.40
C ASN A 370 45.85 6.61 -10.25
N ARG A 371 45.02 7.67 -10.35
CA ARG A 371 45.31 8.90 -11.07
C ARG A 371 45.50 10.10 -10.13
N ASN A 372 45.69 9.86 -8.84
CA ASN A 372 45.89 10.86 -7.80
C ASN A 372 44.71 11.85 -7.63
N PHE A 373 43.49 11.41 -7.95
CA PHE A 373 42.30 12.11 -7.48
C PHE A 373 42.10 11.79 -6.00
N GLU A 374 41.69 12.79 -5.23
CA GLU A 374 41.48 12.65 -3.79
C GLU A 374 40.06 12.18 -3.47
N GLN A 375 39.10 12.54 -4.33
CA GLN A 375 37.73 12.08 -4.22
C GLN A 375 37.03 12.13 -5.59
N VAL A 376 36.10 11.20 -5.81
CA VAL A 376 35.17 11.26 -6.94
C VAL A 376 33.74 11.19 -6.43
N LEU A 377 32.94 12.18 -6.79
CA LEU A 377 31.51 12.21 -6.54
C LEU A 377 30.81 11.72 -7.80
N ILE A 378 30.10 10.60 -7.70
CA ILE A 378 29.49 9.92 -8.85
C ILE A 378 27.98 10.06 -8.76
N VAL A 379 27.41 10.81 -9.70
CA VAL A 379 25.97 11.01 -9.85
C VAL A 379 25.42 9.99 -10.83
N ASP A 380 24.50 9.17 -10.34
CA ASP A 380 23.67 8.31 -11.18
C ASP A 380 22.45 9.09 -11.64
N THR A 381 22.44 9.50 -12.92
CA THR A 381 21.50 10.55 -13.37
C THR A 381 20.07 10.07 -13.56
N HIS A 382 19.82 8.78 -13.84
CA HIS A 382 18.48 8.23 -14.11
C HIS A 382 17.58 9.09 -15.01
N ASN A 383 18.18 9.84 -15.93
CA ASN A 383 17.53 10.95 -16.59
C ASN A 383 16.79 10.55 -17.88
N ALA A 384 16.66 9.24 -18.15
CA ALA A 384 15.96 8.73 -19.31
C ALA A 384 15.29 7.39 -19.01
N MET A 385 14.00 7.28 -19.33
CA MET A 385 13.23 6.05 -19.21
C MET A 385 13.42 5.10 -20.40
N GLY A 386 13.85 5.58 -21.56
CA GLY A 386 13.97 4.76 -22.78
C GLY A 386 12.64 4.22 -23.33
N LYS A 387 12.63 3.81 -24.60
CA LYS A 387 11.41 3.34 -25.30
C LYS A 387 10.88 1.98 -24.79
N LYS A 388 11.76 1.11 -24.28
CA LYS A 388 11.40 -0.25 -23.85
C LYS A 388 10.77 -0.27 -22.45
N ASP A 389 11.28 0.52 -21.51
CA ASP A 389 10.75 0.55 -20.14
C ASP A 389 9.43 1.28 -20.05
N PHE A 390 9.18 2.26 -20.93
CA PHE A 390 7.86 2.86 -21.08
C PHE A 390 6.77 1.82 -21.38
N LYS A 391 6.97 0.92 -22.36
CA LYS A 391 5.99 -0.13 -22.68
C LYS A 391 5.83 -1.15 -21.55
N ARG A 392 6.92 -1.47 -20.84
CA ARG A 392 6.94 -2.44 -19.72
C ARG A 392 6.25 -1.88 -18.47
N ARG A 393 6.55 -0.64 -18.07
CA ARG A 393 5.88 0.05 -16.96
C ARG A 393 4.44 0.39 -17.28
N PHE A 394 4.11 0.82 -18.50
CA PHE A 394 2.72 1.03 -18.92
C PHE A 394 1.90 -0.25 -18.84
N ARG A 395 2.47 -1.40 -19.27
CA ARG A 395 1.81 -2.71 -19.09
C ARG A 395 1.66 -3.10 -17.62
N ARG A 396 2.67 -2.86 -16.76
CA ARG A 396 2.56 -3.10 -15.31
C ARG A 396 1.50 -2.22 -14.64
N PHE A 397 1.39 -0.97 -15.04
CA PHE A 397 0.44 0.00 -14.48
C PHE A 397 -1.00 -0.25 -14.98
N ALA A 398 -1.16 -0.63 -16.25
CA ALA A 398 -2.47 -0.86 -16.86
C ALA A 398 -3.06 -2.25 -16.53
N PHE A 399 -2.24 -3.26 -16.20
CA PHE A 399 -2.71 -4.64 -16.05
C PHE A 399 -2.41 -5.29 -14.70
N GLY A 400 -1.90 -4.53 -13.72
CA GLY A 400 -1.51 -5.09 -12.43
C GLY A 400 -0.32 -6.03 -12.55
N SER A 401 0.39 -6.23 -11.44
CA SER A 401 1.56 -7.09 -11.36
C SER A 401 1.24 -8.53 -11.77
N LYS A 402 1.64 -8.93 -12.98
CA LYS A 402 2.07 -10.33 -13.16
C LYS A 402 3.40 -10.48 -12.43
N ILE A 403 3.30 -11.00 -11.20
CA ILE A 403 4.41 -11.65 -10.51
C ILE A 403 4.75 -12.86 -11.39
N TYR A 404 5.92 -12.83 -12.02
CA TYR A 404 6.54 -14.04 -12.52
C TYR A 404 7.74 -14.32 -11.61
N THR A 405 7.77 -15.58 -11.15
CA THR A 405 8.78 -16.28 -10.37
C THR A 405 10.21 -15.95 -10.73
#